data_AF-A0A8H8N6M1-F1
#
_entry.id   AF-A0A8H8N6M1-F1
#
_cell.length_a   1.000
_cell.length_b   1.000
_cell.length_c   1.000
_cell.angle_alpha   90.00
_cell.angle_beta   90.00
_cell.angle_gamma   90.00
#
_symmetry.space_group_name_H-M   'P 1'
#
loop_
_entity.id
_entity.type
_entity.pdbx_description
1 polymer ?
#
loop_
_entity_poly.entity_id
_entity_poly.type
_entity_poly.pdbx_seq_one_letter_code
_entity_poly.pdbx_strand_id
1 'polypeptide(L)'
;MRVLLVVLAAALAILARDASPKFGVRAAHSDTNAKRFALGMPPLKPKLRRTRVASAPRAQTSPTPPTQVSCNVLATFLNGTTFGYLSRSFSTNHTYYAFEPSLDNALLVSFSYTDDDYHQISLTTNGPQNQRYPYLGGVLAPESVDNNLGRPTNYAYLAGTTDTPPGSIAVTGPNTYDNSRPMETAIWVYGAVDQSLIPQWVNSANSGYSETPTTHLVYISDEERLVVTGDPLALLTAHPYTASILRFKCVPPVVLV
;
A
#
# COMPACT_ATOMS: atom_id res chain seq x y z
N MET A 1 10.09 -13.64 -55.87
CA MET A 1 10.81 -14.79 -55.26
C MET A 1 10.12 -15.11 -53.94
N ARG A 2 9.61 -16.34 -53.73
CA ARG A 2 10.25 -17.50 -53.06
C ARG A 2 10.58 -17.20 -51.56
N VAL A 3 9.84 -17.75 -50.58
CA VAL A 3 9.88 -19.13 -49.99
C VAL A 3 11.04 -19.26 -48.97
N LEU A 4 10.96 -19.80 -47.73
CA LEU A 4 10.29 -20.97 -47.09
C LEU A 4 10.03 -20.66 -45.56
N LEU A 5 9.08 -21.14 -44.73
CA LEU A 5 7.99 -22.15 -44.70
C LEU A 5 8.26 -23.53 -44.00
N VAL A 6 8.05 -23.61 -42.67
CA VAL A 6 8.05 -24.83 -41.80
C VAL A 6 7.10 -24.59 -40.58
N VAL A 7 6.28 -25.47 -39.94
CA VAL A 7 5.72 -26.85 -40.10
C VAL A 7 5.97 -27.79 -38.88
N LEU A 8 4.97 -28.65 -38.54
CA LEU A 8 4.81 -29.62 -37.40
C LEU A 8 4.48 -29.02 -36.01
N ALA A 9 3.46 -29.41 -35.21
CA ALA A 9 2.35 -30.40 -35.24
C ALA A 9 2.51 -31.76 -34.50
N ALA A 10 1.73 -31.96 -33.42
CA ALA A 10 1.34 -33.21 -32.72
C ALA A 10 0.32 -32.87 -31.60
N ALA A 11 -0.57 -33.73 -31.06
CA ALA A 11 -1.22 -34.96 -31.55
C ALA A 11 -2.50 -35.22 -30.72
N LEU A 12 -3.45 -36.01 -31.22
CA LEU A 12 -4.76 -36.29 -30.57
C LEU A 12 -4.77 -37.68 -29.90
N ALA A 13 -5.40 -37.81 -28.72
CA ALA A 13 -5.67 -39.12 -28.10
C ALA A 13 -7.02 -39.14 -27.36
N ILE A 14 -7.87 -40.12 -27.69
CA ILE A 14 -9.17 -40.40 -27.04
C ILE A 14 -9.11 -41.83 -26.50
N LEU A 15 -9.67 -42.10 -25.32
CA LEU A 15 -10.18 -43.44 -24.98
C LEU A 15 -11.16 -43.41 -23.80
N ALA A 16 -12.34 -43.99 -23.99
CA ALA A 16 -13.36 -44.18 -22.95
C ALA A 16 -13.48 -45.67 -22.59
N ARG A 17 -13.57 -45.96 -21.28
CA ARG A 17 -13.81 -47.27 -20.65
C ARG A 17 -14.32 -47.05 -19.22
N ASP A 18 -15.17 -47.87 -18.62
CA ASP A 18 -16.09 -48.90 -19.13
C ASP A 18 -17.16 -49.14 -18.04
N ALA A 19 -18.39 -49.50 -18.40
CA ALA A 19 -19.53 -49.55 -17.47
C ALA A 19 -20.07 -50.98 -17.30
N SER A 20 -19.79 -51.60 -16.15
CA SER A 20 -20.18 -53.00 -15.86
C SER A 20 -20.80 -53.15 -14.45
N PRO A 21 -22.14 -53.23 -14.33
CA PRO A 21 -22.81 -53.49 -13.05
C PRO A 21 -22.88 -55.00 -12.75
N LYS A 22 -22.25 -55.45 -11.67
CA LYS A 22 -22.39 -56.83 -11.15
C LYS A 22 -23.25 -56.86 -9.88
N PHE A 23 -24.57 -56.96 -10.05
CA PHE A 23 -25.54 -57.11 -8.95
C PHE A 23 -25.49 -58.50 -8.31
N GLY A 24 -24.49 -58.73 -7.46
CA GLY A 24 -24.37 -59.93 -6.63
C GLY A 24 -25.13 -59.82 -5.30
N VAL A 25 -26.47 -59.85 -5.32
CA VAL A 25 -27.29 -59.77 -4.10
C VAL A 25 -27.25 -61.10 -3.33
N ARG A 26 -26.17 -61.34 -2.58
CA ARG A 26 -26.25 -62.22 -1.41
C ARG A 26 -27.10 -61.53 -0.35
N ALA A 27 -28.21 -62.15 0.03
CA ALA A 27 -29.06 -61.73 1.13
C ALA A 27 -28.33 -61.89 2.48
N ALA A 28 -27.39 -60.99 2.77
CA ALA A 28 -26.81 -60.85 4.10
C ALA A 28 -27.92 -60.37 5.05
N HIS A 29 -28.45 -61.30 5.84
CA HIS A 29 -29.55 -61.05 6.77
C HIS A 29 -29.18 -59.89 7.71
N SER A 30 -29.82 -58.74 7.51
CA SER A 30 -29.46 -57.47 8.16
C SER A 30 -30.04 -57.37 9.57
N ASP A 31 -29.86 -58.44 10.36
CA ASP A 31 -30.37 -58.53 11.73
C ASP A 31 -29.68 -57.48 12.61
N THR A 32 -30.43 -56.40 12.87
CA THR A 32 -29.98 -55.27 13.69
C THR A 32 -29.68 -55.74 15.12
N ASN A 33 -28.90 -54.96 15.87
CA ASN A 33 -28.62 -55.29 17.26
C ASN A 33 -29.91 -55.40 18.09
N ALA A 34 -30.94 -54.61 17.80
CA ALA A 34 -32.26 -54.74 18.41
C ALA A 34 -32.90 -56.14 18.16
N LYS A 35 -32.89 -56.62 16.91
CA LYS A 35 -33.40 -57.96 16.57
C LYS A 35 -32.55 -59.08 17.17
N ARG A 36 -31.24 -58.89 17.31
CA ARG A 36 -30.35 -59.84 18.00
C ARG A 36 -30.64 -59.91 19.50
N PHE A 37 -30.83 -58.77 20.17
CA PHE A 37 -31.24 -58.74 21.58
C PHE A 37 -32.61 -59.41 21.81
N ALA A 38 -33.58 -59.19 20.91
CA ALA A 38 -34.89 -59.86 20.96
C ALA A 38 -34.80 -61.40 20.78
N LEU A 39 -33.70 -61.91 20.23
CA LEU A 39 -33.38 -63.34 20.09
C LEU A 39 -32.36 -63.84 21.12
N GLY A 40 -32.08 -63.06 22.18
CA GLY A 40 -31.09 -63.41 23.22
C GLY A 40 -29.63 -63.45 22.73
N MET A 41 -29.35 -62.99 21.51
CA MET A 41 -28.02 -63.05 20.90
C MET A 41 -27.18 -61.82 21.24
N PRO A 42 -25.85 -61.96 21.44
CA PRO A 42 -24.97 -60.83 21.69
C PRO A 42 -24.94 -59.85 20.48
N PRO A 43 -24.75 -58.55 20.71
CA PRO A 43 -24.79 -57.54 19.66
C PRO A 43 -23.63 -57.67 18.65
N LEU A 44 -23.84 -57.17 17.43
CA LEU A 44 -22.76 -57.01 16.45
C LEU A 44 -21.78 -55.93 16.91
N LYS A 45 -20.49 -56.21 16.73
CA LYS A 45 -19.38 -55.26 16.98
C LYS A 45 -19.58 -54.00 16.13
N PRO A 46 -19.43 -52.78 16.70
CA PRO A 46 -19.53 -51.53 15.95
C PRO A 46 -18.60 -51.50 14.73
N LYS A 47 -19.16 -51.16 13.56
CA LYS A 47 -18.37 -50.95 12.33
C LYS A 47 -17.68 -49.59 12.42
N LEU A 48 -16.45 -49.59 12.96
CA LEU A 48 -15.57 -48.42 12.99
C LEU A 48 -15.24 -47.95 11.56
N ARG A 49 -16.05 -47.04 11.02
CA ARG A 49 -15.71 -46.31 9.80
C ARG A 49 -14.50 -45.42 10.11
N ARG A 50 -13.34 -45.74 9.52
CA ARG A 50 -12.18 -44.83 9.47
C ARG A 50 -12.47 -43.64 8.55
N THR A 51 -13.38 -42.77 8.95
CA THR A 51 -13.38 -41.39 8.44
C THR A 51 -12.06 -40.75 8.85
N ARG A 52 -11.31 -40.21 7.88
CA ARG A 52 -10.25 -39.26 8.21
C ARG A 52 -10.93 -38.09 8.89
N VAL A 53 -10.77 -37.95 10.20
CA VAL A 53 -11.17 -36.74 10.91
C VAL A 53 -10.27 -35.63 10.37
N ALA A 54 -10.85 -34.71 9.60
CA ALA A 54 -10.15 -33.48 9.26
C ALA A 54 -9.77 -32.81 10.58
N SER A 55 -8.50 -32.43 10.74
CA SER A 55 -8.04 -31.74 11.95
C SER A 55 -8.93 -30.54 12.20
N ALA A 56 -9.51 -30.46 13.40
CA ALA A 56 -10.40 -29.36 13.77
C ALA A 56 -9.74 -28.02 13.45
N PRO A 57 -10.46 -27.04 12.86
CA PRO A 57 -9.88 -25.74 12.52
C PRO A 57 -9.16 -25.15 13.73
N ARG A 58 -7.84 -24.97 13.61
CA ARG A 58 -7.03 -24.40 14.68
C ARG A 58 -7.46 -22.94 14.84
N ALA A 59 -7.74 -22.52 16.06
CA ALA A 59 -8.04 -21.12 16.34
C ALA A 59 -6.90 -20.24 15.80
N GLN A 60 -7.24 -19.35 14.87
CA GLN A 60 -6.32 -18.33 14.38
C GLN A 60 -6.35 -17.16 15.36
N THR A 61 -5.20 -16.51 15.56
CA THR A 61 -5.13 -15.23 16.25
C THR A 61 -5.95 -14.19 15.48
N SER A 62 -6.79 -13.43 16.19
CA SER A 62 -7.47 -12.27 15.59
C SER A 62 -6.43 -11.23 15.19
N PRO A 63 -6.66 -10.45 14.10
CA PRO A 63 -5.77 -9.34 13.75
C PRO A 63 -5.74 -8.29 14.87
N THR A 64 -4.56 -7.73 15.11
CA THR A 64 -4.35 -6.61 16.02
C THR A 64 -5.17 -5.39 15.54
N PRO A 65 -5.93 -4.70 16.40
CA PRO A 65 -6.67 -3.51 15.99
C PRO A 65 -5.69 -2.37 15.60
N PRO A 66 -5.94 -1.63 14.50
CA PRO A 66 -5.07 -0.52 14.10
C PRO A 66 -5.01 0.61 15.14
N THR A 67 -3.79 1.07 15.41
CA THR A 67 -3.50 2.23 16.25
C THR A 67 -3.80 3.51 15.46
N GLN A 68 -4.66 4.36 16.00
CA GLN A 68 -4.96 5.69 15.45
C GLN A 68 -3.92 6.71 15.95
N VAL A 69 -3.40 7.53 15.04
CA VAL A 69 -2.40 8.56 15.32
C VAL A 69 -2.89 9.91 14.81
N SER A 70 -2.55 10.98 15.52
CA SER A 70 -2.71 12.35 15.03
C SER A 70 -1.57 13.21 15.55
N CYS A 71 -0.94 13.98 14.67
CA CYS A 71 0.31 14.69 14.96
C CYS A 71 0.55 15.85 14.00
N ASN A 72 1.37 16.80 14.43
CA ASN A 72 1.87 17.84 13.55
C ASN A 72 3.15 17.40 12.85
N VAL A 73 3.32 17.81 11.59
CA VAL A 73 4.46 17.41 10.77
C VAL A 73 5.64 18.34 11.04
N LEU A 74 6.63 17.86 11.79
CA LEU A 74 7.91 18.56 12.01
C LEU A 74 8.91 18.19 10.92
N ALA A 75 9.53 19.18 10.30
CA ALA A 75 10.66 19.00 9.40
C ALA A 75 11.99 19.18 10.14
N THR A 76 12.94 18.29 9.85
CA THR A 76 14.32 18.33 10.37
C THR A 76 15.31 18.13 9.24
N PHE A 77 16.46 18.80 9.32
CA PHE A 77 17.63 18.51 8.48
C PHE A 77 18.21 17.10 8.78
N LEU A 78 19.07 16.57 7.90
CA LEU A 78 19.66 15.23 8.05
C LEU A 78 20.51 15.02 9.33
N ASN A 79 21.05 16.09 9.89
CA ASN A 79 21.78 16.13 11.18
C ASN A 79 20.86 16.11 12.42
N GLY A 80 19.53 16.16 12.22
CA GLY A 80 18.53 16.22 13.29
C GLY A 80 18.18 17.63 13.80
N THR A 81 18.77 18.71 13.27
CA THR A 81 18.34 20.06 13.66
C THR A 81 16.98 20.40 13.06
N THR A 82 16.11 21.02 13.85
CA THR A 82 14.79 21.51 13.42
C THR A 82 14.91 22.46 12.22
N PHE A 83 14.06 22.26 11.22
CA PHE A 83 13.81 23.22 10.14
C PHE A 83 12.60 24.10 10.48
N GLY A 84 11.48 23.46 10.86
CA GLY A 84 10.21 24.09 11.23
C GLY A 84 9.06 23.08 11.10
N TYR A 85 7.85 23.44 11.50
CA TYR A 85 6.66 22.60 11.26
C TYR A 85 6.08 22.91 9.89
N LEU A 86 5.66 21.91 9.11
CA LEU A 86 5.01 22.15 7.82
C LEU A 86 3.73 22.97 8.05
N SER A 87 3.56 24.10 7.36
CA SER A 87 2.37 24.94 7.50
C SER A 87 1.13 24.22 6.97
N ARG A 88 -0.03 24.46 7.60
CA ARG A 88 -1.32 24.02 7.06
C ARG A 88 -1.71 24.75 5.77
N SER A 89 -1.08 25.89 5.48
CA SER A 89 -1.41 26.74 4.34
C SER A 89 -0.79 26.25 3.03
N PHE A 90 -1.50 26.46 1.92
CA PHE A 90 -0.96 26.22 0.58
C PHE A 90 -0.20 27.44 0.03
N SER A 91 0.68 27.19 -0.94
CA SER A 91 1.27 28.19 -1.83
C SER A 91 0.23 28.83 -2.76
N THR A 92 0.65 29.89 -3.46
CA THR A 92 -0.06 30.43 -4.63
C THR A 92 -0.29 29.39 -5.73
N ASN A 93 0.57 28.37 -5.81
CA ASN A 93 0.45 27.22 -6.71
C ASN A 93 -0.29 26.03 -6.06
N HIS A 94 -0.96 26.23 -4.93
CA HIS A 94 -1.78 25.24 -4.22
C HIS A 94 -1.03 23.98 -3.73
N THR A 95 0.27 24.11 -3.45
CA THR A 95 1.16 23.08 -2.87
C THR A 95 1.45 23.35 -1.39
N TYR A 96 1.81 22.31 -0.62
CA TYR A 96 2.41 22.49 0.71
C TYR A 96 3.90 22.83 0.55
N TYR A 97 4.39 23.83 1.28
CA TYR A 97 5.76 24.35 1.09
C TYR A 97 6.32 25.13 2.29
N ALA A 98 5.49 25.95 2.93
CA ALA A 98 5.91 26.87 3.98
C ALA A 98 6.13 26.14 5.31
N PHE A 99 6.95 26.74 6.19
CA PHE A 99 7.24 26.21 7.51
C PHE A 99 6.99 27.25 8.61
N GLU A 100 6.32 26.81 9.67
CA GLU A 100 6.00 27.59 10.86
C GLU A 100 7.06 27.36 11.95
N PRO A 101 7.43 28.38 12.74
CA PRO A 101 8.32 28.22 13.89
C PRO A 101 7.64 27.57 15.11
N SER A 102 6.29 27.53 15.13
CA SER A 102 5.46 27.01 16.21
C SER A 102 4.36 26.08 15.67
N LEU A 103 3.57 25.51 16.58
CA LEU A 103 2.50 24.56 16.24
C LEU A 103 1.17 25.25 15.85
N ASP A 104 1.02 26.55 16.08
CA ASP A 104 -0.27 27.28 16.01
C ASP A 104 -0.89 27.30 14.60
N ASN A 105 -0.06 27.21 13.55
CA ASN A 105 -0.47 27.10 12.15
C ASN A 105 0.07 25.82 11.48
N ALA A 106 0.62 24.88 12.24
CA ALA A 106 1.18 23.65 11.69
C ALA A 106 0.07 22.75 11.09
N LEU A 107 0.42 22.06 10.00
CA LEU A 107 -0.40 21.00 9.43
C LEU A 107 -0.56 19.89 10.47
N LEU A 108 -1.80 19.56 10.79
CA LEU A 108 -2.17 18.38 11.58
C LEU A 108 -2.49 17.27 10.58
N VAL A 109 -1.83 16.12 10.75
CA VAL A 109 -2.13 14.89 10.01
C VAL A 109 -2.72 13.81 10.92
N SER A 110 -3.62 13.01 10.37
CA SER A 110 -4.28 11.88 11.06
C SER A 110 -4.27 10.63 10.19
N PHE A 111 -3.96 9.48 10.78
CA PHE A 111 -3.81 8.19 10.10
C PHE A 111 -3.94 7.01 11.06
N SER A 112 -3.97 5.79 10.52
CA SER A 112 -3.93 4.55 11.30
C SER A 112 -2.86 3.59 10.79
N TYR A 113 -2.21 2.85 11.68
CA TYR A 113 -1.19 1.85 11.34
C TYR A 113 -1.30 0.62 12.28
N THR A 114 -0.56 -0.45 11.97
CA THR A 114 -0.39 -1.63 12.83
C THR A 114 1.10 -1.92 13.02
N ASP A 115 1.53 -2.26 14.23
CA ASP A 115 2.97 -2.38 14.59
C ASP A 115 3.73 -3.46 13.80
N ASP A 116 3.02 -4.48 13.32
CA ASP A 116 3.58 -5.57 12.49
C ASP A 116 3.82 -5.16 11.02
N ASP A 117 3.41 -3.95 10.59
CA ASP A 117 3.19 -3.63 9.18
C ASP A 117 3.89 -2.34 8.69
N TYR A 118 4.97 -2.52 7.93
CA TYR A 118 5.64 -1.45 7.17
C TYR A 118 4.96 -1.23 5.82
N HIS A 119 3.67 -0.90 5.84
CA HIS A 119 2.91 -0.53 4.64
C HIS A 119 2.76 0.98 4.46
N GLN A 120 2.43 1.35 3.23
CA GLN A 120 2.09 2.70 2.82
C GLN A 120 0.75 3.15 3.45
N ILE A 121 0.72 4.37 3.99
CA ILE A 121 -0.45 4.97 4.65
C ILE A 121 -0.85 6.30 3.99
N SER A 122 -2.16 6.53 3.93
CA SER A 122 -2.74 7.83 3.52
C SER A 122 -2.82 8.78 4.71
N LEU A 123 -2.17 9.95 4.62
CA LEU A 123 -2.22 10.98 5.67
C LEU A 123 -3.38 11.95 5.42
N THR A 124 -4.45 11.89 6.23
CA THR A 124 -5.54 12.90 6.20
C THR A 124 -5.11 14.19 6.90
N THR A 125 -5.70 15.35 6.54
CA THR A 125 -5.19 16.69 6.91
C THR A 125 -6.25 17.67 7.43
N ASN A 126 -5.79 18.70 8.16
CA ASN A 126 -6.58 19.90 8.51
C ASN A 126 -6.42 21.07 7.50
N GLY A 127 -5.98 20.81 6.27
CA GLY A 127 -5.64 21.84 5.28
C GLY A 127 -6.86 22.61 4.70
N PRO A 128 -6.67 23.80 4.10
CA PRO A 128 -7.74 24.69 3.63
C PRO A 128 -8.78 24.11 2.66
N GLN A 129 -8.47 23.01 1.97
CA GLN A 129 -9.39 22.34 1.04
C GLN A 129 -9.69 20.89 1.43
N ASN A 130 -9.52 20.51 2.71
CA ASN A 130 -9.63 19.13 3.16
C ASN A 130 -10.99 18.45 2.89
N GLN A 131 -12.08 19.22 2.68
CA GLN A 131 -13.38 18.68 2.26
C GLN A 131 -13.38 18.09 0.84
N ARG A 132 -12.46 18.53 -0.03
CA ARG A 132 -12.33 18.08 -1.43
C ARG A 132 -11.02 17.31 -1.68
N TYR A 133 -9.96 17.70 -0.98
CA TYR A 133 -8.63 17.14 -1.07
C TYR A 133 -8.10 16.84 0.35
N PRO A 134 -8.66 15.85 1.06
CA PRO A 134 -8.35 15.60 2.47
C PRO A 134 -6.92 15.14 2.73
N TYR A 135 -6.23 14.56 1.74
CA TYR A 135 -4.96 13.87 1.98
C TYR A 135 -3.73 14.71 1.61
N LEU A 136 -2.65 14.54 2.36
CA LEU A 136 -1.31 14.98 1.99
C LEU A 136 -0.69 13.93 1.06
N GLY A 137 -0.66 14.23 -0.24
CA GLY A 137 -0.10 13.34 -1.27
C GLY A 137 0.99 14.01 -2.10
N GLY A 138 1.55 13.24 -3.03
CA GLY A 138 2.48 13.73 -4.06
C GLY A 138 1.78 13.90 -5.41
N VAL A 139 1.97 15.04 -6.07
CA VAL A 139 1.46 15.33 -7.42
C VAL A 139 2.62 15.55 -8.37
N LEU A 140 2.66 14.82 -9.47
CA LEU A 140 3.78 14.83 -10.42
C LEU A 140 3.94 16.21 -11.10
N ALA A 141 5.15 16.77 -11.02
CA ALA A 141 5.46 18.11 -11.52
C ALA A 141 5.38 18.20 -13.06
N PRO A 142 4.99 19.35 -13.65
CA PRO A 142 4.94 19.56 -15.11
C PRO A 142 6.25 19.28 -15.85
N GLU A 143 7.39 19.41 -15.18
CA GLU A 143 8.73 19.19 -15.69
C GLU A 143 9.13 17.70 -15.69
N SER A 144 8.35 16.83 -15.06
CA SER A 144 8.58 15.38 -15.09
C SER A 144 8.11 14.78 -16.41
N VAL A 145 8.92 13.90 -16.99
CA VAL A 145 8.68 13.30 -18.31
C VAL A 145 7.82 12.03 -18.26
N ASP A 146 7.72 11.40 -17.10
CA ASP A 146 6.92 10.20 -16.84
C ASP A 146 6.59 10.04 -15.35
N ASN A 147 5.72 9.08 -15.01
CA ASN A 147 5.16 8.90 -13.66
C ASN A 147 6.14 8.25 -12.64
N ASN A 148 7.38 7.95 -13.00
CA ASN A 148 8.30 7.19 -12.15
C ASN A 148 9.36 8.11 -11.51
N LEU A 149 9.65 7.93 -10.22
CA LEU A 149 10.73 8.63 -9.52
C LEU A 149 12.01 7.78 -9.48
N GLY A 150 13.16 8.42 -9.61
CA GLY A 150 14.47 7.78 -9.47
C GLY A 150 15.41 7.95 -10.64
N ARG A 151 14.92 8.19 -11.88
CA ARG A 151 15.70 8.76 -13.01
C ARG A 151 14.86 8.98 -14.27
N PRO A 152 15.19 10.00 -15.10
CA PRO A 152 15.95 11.21 -14.80
C PRO A 152 15.02 12.31 -14.27
N THR A 153 15.52 13.16 -13.37
CA THR A 153 14.92 14.45 -12.95
C THR A 153 13.47 14.50 -12.44
N ASN A 154 12.65 13.46 -12.58
CA ASN A 154 11.24 13.46 -12.16
C ASN A 154 11.09 13.73 -10.66
N TYR A 155 10.06 14.48 -10.29
CA TYR A 155 9.71 14.83 -8.92
C TYR A 155 8.21 15.13 -8.77
N ALA A 156 7.72 15.00 -7.54
CA ALA A 156 6.34 15.33 -7.18
C ALA A 156 6.31 16.48 -6.17
N TYR A 157 5.41 17.45 -6.33
CA TYR A 157 5.10 18.43 -5.28
C TYR A 157 4.29 17.76 -4.17
N LEU A 158 4.49 18.17 -2.91
CA LEU A 158 3.51 17.86 -1.87
C LEU A 158 2.27 18.74 -2.03
N ALA A 159 1.09 18.14 -2.05
CA ALA A 159 -0.17 18.81 -2.35
C ALA A 159 -1.36 18.14 -1.64
N GLY A 160 -2.54 18.74 -1.73
CA GLY A 160 -3.79 18.10 -1.35
C GLY A 160 -4.28 17.17 -2.47
N THR A 161 -4.60 15.92 -2.16
CA THR A 161 -5.03 14.91 -3.14
C THR A 161 -6.38 14.26 -2.77
N THR A 162 -7.03 13.59 -3.73
CA THR A 162 -8.05 12.56 -3.43
C THR A 162 -7.40 11.19 -3.23
N ASP A 163 -8.09 10.24 -2.59
CA ASP A 163 -7.51 8.95 -2.23
C ASP A 163 -6.97 8.15 -3.42
N THR A 164 -5.89 7.39 -3.18
CA THR A 164 -5.35 6.37 -4.09
C THR A 164 -5.01 5.13 -3.25
N PRO A 165 -5.23 3.90 -3.74
CA PRO A 165 -4.97 2.70 -2.94
C PRO A 165 -3.50 2.61 -2.47
N PRO A 166 -3.23 2.18 -1.23
CA PRO A 166 -1.88 1.79 -0.82
C PRO A 166 -1.26 0.77 -1.79
N GLY A 167 0.00 0.96 -2.15
CA GLY A 167 0.69 0.17 -3.17
C GLY A 167 0.32 0.50 -4.63
N SER A 168 -0.53 1.50 -4.91
CA SER A 168 -0.83 1.90 -6.30
C SER A 168 0.20 2.86 -6.86
N ILE A 169 0.62 2.60 -8.11
CA ILE A 169 1.31 3.60 -8.96
C ILE A 169 0.47 4.86 -9.15
N ALA A 170 1.13 5.98 -9.44
CA ALA A 170 0.49 7.27 -9.70
C ALA A 170 -0.67 7.22 -10.70
N VAL A 171 -1.87 7.57 -10.20
CA VAL A 171 -3.11 7.62 -10.96
C VAL A 171 -3.39 9.07 -11.37
N THR A 172 -3.87 9.29 -12.59
CA THR A 172 -4.30 10.65 -13.01
C THR A 172 -5.63 11.00 -12.36
N GLY A 173 -5.68 12.08 -11.58
CA GLY A 173 -6.91 12.51 -10.92
C GLY A 173 -6.86 13.89 -10.27
N PRO A 174 -7.93 14.26 -9.55
CA PRO A 174 -8.08 15.59 -8.96
C PRO A 174 -7.18 15.81 -7.75
N ASN A 175 -6.39 16.89 -7.79
CA ASN A 175 -5.63 17.40 -6.65
C ASN A 175 -5.73 18.93 -6.59
N THR A 176 -5.09 19.56 -5.59
CA THR A 176 -5.11 21.01 -5.39
C THR A 176 -4.33 21.78 -6.45
N TYR A 177 -3.29 21.18 -7.05
CA TYR A 177 -2.42 21.80 -8.05
C TYR A 177 -3.04 21.77 -9.46
N ASP A 178 -3.62 20.64 -9.86
CA ASP A 178 -4.24 20.40 -11.16
C ASP A 178 -5.38 19.36 -11.03
N ASN A 179 -6.46 19.50 -11.78
CA ASN A 179 -7.58 18.56 -11.70
C ASN A 179 -7.33 17.25 -12.48
N SER A 180 -6.25 17.16 -13.24
CA SER A 180 -5.96 16.04 -14.14
C SER A 180 -4.47 15.69 -14.21
N ARG A 181 -3.80 15.56 -13.05
CA ARG A 181 -2.39 15.12 -12.98
C ARG A 181 -2.19 13.76 -12.32
N PRO A 182 -1.11 13.03 -12.68
CA PRO A 182 -0.66 11.85 -11.93
C PRO A 182 -0.35 12.23 -10.48
N MET A 183 -0.88 11.44 -9.55
CA MET A 183 -0.70 11.64 -8.11
C MET A 183 -0.73 10.31 -7.35
N GLU A 184 -0.10 10.30 -6.18
CA GLU A 184 -0.17 9.22 -5.20
C GLU A 184 -0.50 9.83 -3.83
N THR A 185 -1.45 9.23 -3.12
CA THR A 185 -1.89 9.67 -1.78
C THR A 185 -1.24 8.87 -0.67
N ALA A 186 -1.18 7.55 -0.82
CA ALA A 186 -0.57 6.64 0.15
C ALA A 186 0.96 6.60 0.02
N ILE A 187 1.64 7.74 -0.08
CA ILE A 187 3.10 7.81 -0.29
C ILE A 187 3.91 7.74 1.01
N TRP A 188 3.30 7.48 2.17
CA TRP A 188 3.97 7.65 3.46
C TRP A 188 4.20 6.31 4.16
N VAL A 189 5.37 6.13 4.74
CA VAL A 189 5.69 5.03 5.67
C VAL A 189 5.98 5.64 7.04
N TYR A 190 5.36 5.10 8.09
CA TYR A 190 5.49 5.60 9.45
C TYR A 190 6.43 4.74 10.30
N GLY A 191 7.53 5.34 10.77
CA GLY A 191 8.44 4.71 11.73
C GLY A 191 7.96 4.92 13.16
N ALA A 192 7.19 3.98 13.72
CA ALA A 192 6.60 4.13 15.07
C ALA A 192 7.62 4.35 16.20
N VAL A 193 8.87 3.88 16.04
CA VAL A 193 9.94 3.97 17.05
C VAL A 193 10.59 5.36 17.11
N ASP A 194 10.83 5.99 15.96
CA ASP A 194 11.50 7.30 15.87
C ASP A 194 10.54 8.43 15.43
N GLN A 195 9.26 8.09 15.27
CA GLN A 195 8.17 8.93 14.77
C GLN A 195 8.41 9.50 13.37
N SER A 196 9.23 8.86 12.54
CA SER A 196 9.50 9.33 11.17
C SER A 196 8.30 9.17 10.24
N LEU A 197 8.16 10.13 9.31
CA LEU A 197 7.28 10.03 8.15
C LEU A 197 8.20 10.05 6.91
N ILE A 198 8.31 8.91 6.25
CA ILE A 198 9.24 8.69 5.13
C ILE A 198 8.41 8.60 3.85
N PRO A 199 8.73 9.38 2.78
CA PRO A 199 8.06 9.21 1.51
C PRO A 199 8.55 7.93 0.80
N GLN A 200 7.61 7.22 0.20
CA GLN A 200 7.78 6.04 -0.64
C GLN A 200 6.80 6.14 -1.81
N TRP A 201 7.30 6.38 -3.01
CA TRP A 201 6.53 6.38 -4.27
C TRP A 201 6.45 4.96 -4.87
N VAL A 202 5.50 4.69 -5.76
CA VAL A 202 5.39 3.41 -6.48
C VAL A 202 5.58 3.61 -7.99
N ASN A 203 6.74 3.20 -8.49
CA ASN A 203 7.01 3.18 -9.92
C ASN A 203 6.25 2.04 -10.60
N SER A 204 5.92 2.25 -11.87
CA SER A 204 5.37 1.20 -12.73
C SER A 204 6.38 0.07 -12.98
N ALA A 205 6.00 -1.17 -12.70
CA ALA A 205 6.89 -2.35 -12.77
C ALA A 205 7.57 -2.56 -14.15
N ASN A 206 6.95 -2.09 -15.23
CA ASN A 206 7.49 -2.19 -16.60
C ASN A 206 8.39 -1.01 -17.02
N SER A 207 8.67 -0.05 -16.12
CA SER A 207 9.47 1.14 -16.43
C SER A 207 10.98 0.85 -16.58
N GLY A 208 11.48 -0.24 -16.00
CA GLY A 208 12.91 -0.51 -15.87
C GLY A 208 13.59 0.15 -14.67
N TYR A 209 12.84 0.88 -13.83
CA TYR A 209 13.30 1.39 -12.54
C TYR A 209 12.97 0.40 -11.41
N SER A 210 13.44 0.68 -10.19
CA SER A 210 12.95 -0.01 -8.98
C SER A 210 11.46 0.31 -8.80
N GLU A 211 10.61 -0.70 -8.58
CA GLU A 211 9.17 -0.54 -8.29
C GLU A 211 8.94 0.33 -7.04
N THR A 212 9.75 0.12 -6.01
CA THR A 212 9.87 1.03 -4.86
C THR A 212 11.26 1.68 -4.88
N PRO A 213 11.41 2.90 -5.41
CA PRO A 213 12.66 3.67 -5.31
C PRO A 213 12.81 4.24 -3.89
N THR A 214 14.04 4.40 -3.40
CA THR A 214 14.28 5.29 -2.25
C THR A 214 13.85 6.70 -2.64
N THR A 215 13.02 7.37 -1.85
CA THR A 215 12.65 8.77 -2.13
C THR A 215 13.00 9.72 -0.99
N HIS A 216 13.15 10.99 -1.32
CA HIS A 216 13.71 12.02 -0.47
C HIS A 216 12.84 13.28 -0.51
N LEU A 217 12.58 13.87 0.66
CA LEU A 217 12.04 15.22 0.76
C LEU A 217 13.15 16.22 0.47
N VAL A 218 12.93 17.10 -0.51
CA VAL A 218 13.84 18.20 -0.87
C VAL A 218 13.07 19.49 -0.81
N TYR A 219 13.50 20.41 0.05
CA TYR A 219 13.03 21.79 0.03
C TYR A 219 13.93 22.63 -0.86
N ILE A 220 13.36 23.19 -1.92
CA ILE A 220 13.99 24.10 -2.87
C ILE A 220 13.67 25.51 -2.38
N SER A 221 14.66 26.21 -1.80
CA SER A 221 14.42 27.52 -1.19
C SER A 221 14.12 28.60 -2.24
N ASP A 222 14.75 28.51 -3.41
CA ASP A 222 14.77 29.58 -4.40
C ASP A 222 13.47 29.69 -5.19
N GLU A 223 12.65 28.63 -5.18
CA GLU A 223 11.30 28.60 -5.75
C GLU A 223 10.21 28.55 -4.67
N GLU A 224 10.58 28.50 -3.38
CA GLU A 224 9.72 28.18 -2.24
C GLU A 224 8.89 26.89 -2.46
N ARG A 225 9.55 25.76 -2.73
CA ARG A 225 8.88 24.48 -3.06
C ARG A 225 9.37 23.32 -2.21
N LEU A 226 8.45 22.46 -1.80
CA LEU A 226 8.76 21.16 -1.18
C LEU A 226 8.39 20.02 -2.13
N VAL A 227 9.36 19.17 -2.45
CA VAL A 227 9.22 18.08 -3.44
C VAL A 227 9.68 16.74 -2.89
N VAL A 228 9.15 15.66 -3.48
CA VAL A 228 9.62 14.28 -3.34
C VAL A 228 10.33 13.88 -4.64
N THR A 229 11.55 13.35 -4.55
CA THR A 229 12.28 12.78 -5.70
C THR A 229 13.09 11.55 -5.29
N GLY A 230 13.40 10.68 -6.27
CA GLY A 230 14.24 9.50 -6.09
C GLY A 230 15.74 9.71 -6.36
N ASP A 231 16.14 10.83 -6.98
CA ASP A 231 17.57 11.18 -7.18
C ASP A 231 17.76 12.70 -6.99
N PRO A 232 17.94 13.16 -5.73
CA PRO A 232 18.15 14.58 -5.43
C PRO A 232 19.37 15.19 -6.12
N LEU A 233 20.41 14.39 -6.40
CA LEU A 233 21.59 14.87 -7.09
C LEU A 233 21.30 15.12 -8.58
N ALA A 234 20.56 14.22 -9.24
CA ALA A 234 20.11 14.44 -10.62
C ALA A 234 19.19 15.66 -10.73
N LEU A 235 18.24 15.84 -9.79
CA LEU A 235 17.37 17.01 -9.74
C LEU A 235 18.19 18.31 -9.65
N LEU A 236 19.12 18.40 -8.69
CA LEU A 236 19.94 19.59 -8.48
C LEU A 236 21.06 19.79 -9.53
N THR A 237 21.36 18.76 -10.33
CA THR A 237 22.27 18.87 -11.49
C THR A 237 21.56 19.46 -12.71
N ALA A 238 20.29 19.10 -12.94
CA ALA A 238 19.50 19.64 -14.04
C ALA A 238 18.94 21.03 -13.73
N HIS A 239 18.61 21.29 -12.47
CA HIS A 239 18.10 22.57 -11.99
C HIS A 239 18.98 23.07 -10.84
N PRO A 240 19.87 24.07 -11.06
CA PRO A 240 20.90 24.46 -10.10
C PRO A 240 20.34 25.37 -8.98
N TYR A 241 19.32 24.89 -8.26
CA TYR A 241 18.71 25.58 -7.14
C TYR A 241 19.49 25.38 -5.83
N THR A 242 19.38 26.35 -4.92
CA THR A 242 19.67 26.15 -3.50
C THR A 242 18.58 25.26 -2.90
N ALA A 243 18.98 24.18 -2.24
CA ALA A 243 18.04 23.20 -1.68
C ALA A 243 18.58 22.50 -0.43
N SER A 244 17.67 21.95 0.38
CA SER A 244 17.96 21.17 1.59
C SER A 244 17.20 19.84 1.57
N ILE A 245 17.90 18.74 1.84
CA ILE A 245 17.26 17.44 2.05
C ILE A 245 16.71 17.40 3.49
N LEU A 246 15.41 17.15 3.61
CA LEU A 246 14.68 17.13 4.87
C LEU A 246 14.23 15.71 5.24
N ARG A 247 13.81 15.56 6.50
CA ARG A 247 13.07 14.41 7.04
C ARG A 247 11.85 14.95 7.77
N PHE A 248 10.73 14.23 7.70
CA PHE A 248 9.53 14.54 8.48
C PHE A 248 9.42 13.66 9.73
N LYS A 249 8.87 14.23 10.79
CA LYS A 249 8.50 13.56 12.04
C LYS A 249 7.09 13.92 12.47
N CYS A 250 6.40 12.94 13.04
CA CYS A 250 5.06 13.01 13.60
C CYS A 250 5.16 13.44 15.07
N VAL A 251 5.02 14.74 15.35
CA VAL A 251 5.11 15.29 16.72
C VAL A 251 3.71 15.41 17.33
N PRO A 252 3.46 14.92 18.57
CA PRO A 252 2.16 15.05 19.23
C PRO A 252 1.66 16.51 19.24
N PRO A 253 0.38 16.76 18.94
CA PRO A 253 -0.14 18.11 18.88
C PRO A 253 -0.20 18.73 20.28
N VAL A 254 -0.06 20.06 20.37
CA VAL A 254 -0.36 20.77 21.61
C VAL A 254 -1.86 20.66 21.87
N VAL A 255 -2.21 19.89 22.90
CA VAL A 255 -3.54 19.93 23.51
C VAL A 255 -3.65 21.29 24.20
N LEU A 256 -4.49 22.16 23.67
CA LEU A 256 -4.93 23.36 24.37
C LEU A 256 -5.85 22.92 25.52
N VAL A 257 -5.42 23.17 26.76
CA VAL A 257 -6.09 22.82 28.01
C VAL A 257 -6.78 24.04 28.60
#